data_AF-A0A519VNW4-F1
#
_entry.id   AF-A0A519VNW4-F1
#
_cell.length_a   1.000
_cell.length_b   1.000
_cell.length_c   1.000
_cell.angle_alpha   90.00
_cell.angle_beta   90.00
_cell.angle_gamma   90.00
#
_symmetry.space_group_name_H-M   'P 1'
#
loop_
_entity.id
_entity.type
_entity.pdbx_description
1 polymer ?
#
loop_
_entity_poly.entity_id
_entity_poly.type
_entity_poly.pdbx_seq_one_letter_code
_entity_poly.pdbx_strand_id
1 'polypeptide(L)'
;MAALRNGYVYAFTQTGERYPGFPVSAGAQLSGPLLAQPAATLARSVLRLVNQHGELLTLTLSGDITNRRRVATWSRTATFSLVPEATGRAGAFVIVREDGGRLDVYNPALATPAPLLSRQLLTSGPKPVQWFDFGGGRQVLALTEPGPQHVALFDGQGRPLGGPAAQGPAAPWPSTGTGVGLRYEAARRRYLLVRVLGHELRRNELAAGQ
;
A
#
# COMPACT_ATOMS: atom_id res chain seq x y z
N MET A 1 -0.41 6.49 19.12
CA MET A 1 -1.18 7.40 18.24
C MET A 1 -2.40 6.66 17.74
N ALA A 2 -3.51 7.35 17.50
CA ALA A 2 -4.74 6.74 16.99
C ALA A 2 -5.39 7.63 15.93
N ALA A 3 -5.68 7.06 14.76
CA ALA A 3 -6.56 7.63 13.77
C ALA A 3 -7.96 7.05 14.01
N LEU A 4 -8.91 7.91 14.38
CA LEU A 4 -10.27 7.47 14.65
C LEU A 4 -11.14 7.60 13.39
N ARG A 5 -12.13 6.72 13.26
CA ARG A 5 -13.11 6.78 12.16
C ARG A 5 -13.91 8.09 12.11
N ASN A 6 -13.88 8.88 13.18
CA ASN A 6 -14.53 10.19 13.25
C ASN A 6 -13.80 11.30 12.47
N GLY A 7 -12.68 11.01 11.81
CA GLY A 7 -11.95 11.98 10.99
C GLY A 7 -10.96 12.84 11.76
N TYR A 8 -10.68 12.52 13.03
CA TYR A 8 -9.66 13.19 13.83
C TYR A 8 -8.45 12.29 14.07
N VAL A 9 -7.28 12.89 14.02
CA VAL A 9 -6.01 12.28 14.38
C VAL A 9 -5.66 12.72 15.79
N TYR A 10 -5.29 11.77 16.65
CA TYR A 10 -4.81 12.02 18.00
C TYR A 10 -3.38 11.50 18.15
N ALA A 11 -2.54 12.33 18.76
CA ALA A 11 -1.17 11.98 19.10
C ALA A 11 -0.93 12.23 20.59
N PHE A 12 -0.25 11.26 21.22
CA PHE A 12 0.05 11.26 22.64
C PHE A 12 1.51 10.87 22.86
N THR A 13 2.12 11.40 23.91
CA THR A 13 3.41 10.97 24.45
C THR A 13 3.30 9.56 25.02
N GLN A 14 4.43 8.94 25.36
CA GLN A 14 4.44 7.64 26.04
C GLN A 14 3.79 7.68 27.42
N THR A 15 3.76 8.85 28.08
CA THR A 15 3.09 9.07 29.37
C THR A 15 1.59 9.33 29.23
N GLY A 16 1.06 9.37 28.00
CA GLY A 16 -0.37 9.59 27.72
C GLY A 16 -0.79 11.05 27.60
N GLU A 17 0.15 11.99 27.74
CA GLU A 17 -0.10 13.41 27.51
C GLU A 17 -0.31 13.68 26.02
N ARG A 18 -1.19 14.62 25.68
CA ARG A 18 -1.45 14.95 24.28
C ARG A 18 -0.31 15.82 23.73
N TYR A 19 0.12 15.54 22.50
CA TYR A 19 1.02 16.47 21.81
C TYR A 19 0.33 17.81 21.54
N PRO A 20 1.04 18.95 21.64
CA PRO A 20 0.53 20.24 21.19
C PRO A 20 0.04 20.18 19.74
N GLY A 21 -1.05 20.89 19.44
CA GLY A 21 -1.66 20.92 18.11
C GLY A 21 -2.59 19.74 17.78
N PHE A 22 -2.74 18.75 18.68
CA PHE A 22 -3.71 17.66 18.52
C PHE A 22 -4.97 17.87 19.38
N PRO A 23 -6.15 17.36 18.96
CA PRO A 23 -6.37 16.59 17.73
C PRO A 23 -6.37 17.44 16.46
N VAL A 24 -5.96 16.83 15.35
CA VAL A 24 -6.00 17.45 14.01
C VAL A 24 -7.17 16.88 13.24
N SER A 25 -7.99 17.74 12.62
CA SER A 25 -9.07 17.32 11.73
C SER A 25 -8.53 16.94 10.35
N ALA A 26 -8.84 15.72 9.90
CA ALA A 26 -8.56 15.25 8.55
C ALA A 26 -9.64 15.63 7.53
N GLY A 27 -10.69 16.34 7.96
CA GLY A 27 -11.80 16.82 7.11
C GLY A 27 -12.80 15.76 6.66
N ALA A 28 -12.50 14.47 6.87
CA ALA A 28 -13.35 13.35 6.51
C ALA A 28 -12.96 12.10 7.31
N GLN A 29 -13.79 11.06 7.29
CA GLN A 29 -13.48 9.80 7.98
C GLN A 29 -12.17 9.20 7.51
N LEU A 30 -11.48 8.53 8.42
CA LEU A 30 -10.22 7.84 8.15
C LEU A 30 -10.45 6.34 8.04
N SER A 31 -9.79 5.73 7.06
CA SER A 31 -9.74 4.29 6.87
C SER A 31 -8.29 3.86 6.68
N GLY A 32 -7.95 2.69 7.20
CA GLY A 32 -6.60 2.13 7.10
C GLY A 32 -5.57 2.77 8.04
N PRO A 33 -4.29 2.42 7.85
CA PRO A 33 -3.21 2.83 8.73
C PRO A 33 -2.78 4.27 8.46
N LEU A 34 -2.22 4.88 9.50
CA LEU A 34 -1.48 6.14 9.44
C LEU A 34 0.02 5.81 9.44
N LEU A 35 0.77 6.44 8.54
CA LEU A 35 2.20 6.18 8.38
C LEU A 35 3.01 7.30 9.03
N ALA A 36 3.79 6.94 10.04
CA ALA A 36 4.71 7.87 10.70
C ALA A 36 6.09 7.80 10.05
N GLN A 37 6.69 8.97 9.86
CA GLN A 37 8.10 9.11 9.51
C GLN A 37 8.76 10.00 10.57
N PRO A 38 9.42 9.39 11.57
CA PRO A 38 10.04 10.14 12.65
C PRO A 38 11.25 10.94 12.15
N ALA A 39 11.50 12.07 12.81
CA ALA A 39 12.66 12.93 12.59
C ALA A 39 13.17 13.48 13.94
N ALA A 40 14.23 14.29 13.91
CA ALA A 40 14.86 14.83 15.11
C ALA A 40 13.96 15.77 15.95
N THR A 41 12.88 16.31 15.38
CA THR A 41 11.95 17.21 16.08
C THR A 41 10.50 16.88 15.74
N LEU A 42 9.55 17.31 16.57
CA LEU A 42 8.11 17.14 16.32
C LEU A 42 7.68 17.85 15.02
N ALA A 43 8.18 19.06 14.79
CA ALA A 43 7.87 19.85 13.58
C ALA A 43 8.40 19.20 12.29
N ARG A 44 9.43 18.35 12.38
CA ARG A 44 10.00 17.61 11.23
C ARG A 44 9.48 16.18 11.11
N SER A 45 8.92 15.63 12.17
CA SER A 45 8.32 14.30 12.16
C SER A 45 6.97 14.40 11.48
N VAL A 46 6.74 13.58 10.47
CA VAL A 46 5.51 13.66 9.67
C VAL A 46 4.65 12.42 9.82
N LEU A 47 3.35 12.64 9.77
CA LEU A 47 2.32 11.63 9.66
C LEU A 47 1.64 11.78 8.30
N ARG A 48 1.45 10.64 7.63
CA ARG A 48 0.72 10.57 6.36
C ARG A 48 -0.50 9.69 6.53
N LEU A 49 -1.61 10.12 5.95
CA LEU A 49 -2.88 9.41 5.97
C LEU A 49 -3.69 9.77 4.73
N VAL A 50 -4.62 8.90 4.38
CA VAL A 50 -5.63 9.17 3.34
C VAL A 50 -7.01 9.14 3.97
N ASN A 51 -7.84 10.12 3.66
CA ASN A 51 -9.21 10.19 4.16
C ASN A 51 -10.20 9.57 3.15
N GLN A 52 -11.46 9.40 3.55
CA GLN A 52 -12.52 8.81 2.71
C GLN A 52 -12.77 9.59 1.41
N HIS A 53 -12.43 10.88 1.34
CA HIS A 53 -12.57 11.70 0.13
C HIS A 53 -11.39 11.55 -0.84
N GLY A 54 -10.46 10.61 -0.57
CA GLY A 54 -9.29 10.40 -1.41
C GLY A 54 -8.29 11.55 -1.32
N GLU A 55 -8.24 12.25 -0.18
CA GLU A 55 -7.22 13.26 0.07
C GLU A 55 -6.06 12.64 0.86
N LEU A 56 -4.84 12.77 0.33
CA LEU A 56 -3.61 12.48 1.04
C LEU A 56 -3.21 13.71 1.85
N LEU A 57 -3.12 13.53 3.17
CA LEU A 57 -2.68 14.56 4.09
C LEU A 57 -1.27 14.23 4.59
N THR A 58 -0.43 15.25 4.69
CA THR A 58 0.82 15.23 5.45
C THR A 58 0.72 16.23 6.58
N LEU A 59 0.92 15.77 7.81
CA LEU A 59 0.87 16.60 9.00
C LEU A 59 2.10 16.39 9.88
N THR A 60 2.54 17.42 10.58
CA THR A 60 3.67 17.32 11.52
C THR A 60 3.19 16.78 12.87
N LEU A 61 4.11 16.28 13.69
CA LEU A 61 3.79 15.95 15.09
C LEU A 61 3.63 17.19 15.98
N SER A 62 3.77 18.40 15.42
CA SER A 62 3.35 19.66 16.06
C SER A 62 1.90 20.04 15.76
N GLY A 63 1.20 19.28 14.91
CA GLY A 63 -0.21 19.48 14.58
C GLY A 63 -0.47 20.25 13.27
N ASP A 64 0.57 20.63 12.52
CA ASP A 64 0.41 21.40 11.29
C ASP A 64 0.14 20.51 10.08
N ILE A 65 -0.89 20.82 9.29
CA ILE A 65 -1.08 20.19 7.97
C ILE A 65 -0.18 20.90 6.97
N THR A 66 0.88 20.23 6.53
CA THR A 66 1.88 20.79 5.59
C THR A 66 1.54 20.52 4.14
N ASN A 67 0.72 19.50 3.86
CA ASN A 67 0.23 19.21 2.52
C ASN A 67 -1.14 18.53 2.59
N ARG A 68 -2.04 18.92 1.69
CA ARG A 68 -3.29 18.23 1.41
C ARG A 68 -3.51 18.23 -0.10
N ARG A 69 -3.63 17.04 -0.69
CA ARG A 69 -3.94 16.90 -2.11
C ARG A 69 -4.86 15.73 -2.37
N ARG A 70 -5.73 15.86 -3.36
CA ARG A 70 -6.57 14.76 -3.84
C ARG A 70 -5.73 13.81 -4.69
N VAL A 71 -5.86 12.50 -4.43
CA VAL A 71 -5.12 11.45 -5.17
C VAL A 71 -5.99 10.70 -6.17
N ALA A 72 -7.31 10.68 -5.97
CA ALA A 72 -8.26 10.11 -6.91
C ALA A 72 -9.65 10.73 -6.72
N THR A 73 -10.54 10.47 -7.68
CA THR A 73 -11.95 10.83 -7.57
C THR A 73 -12.65 9.98 -6.49
N TRP A 74 -13.38 10.65 -5.62
CA TRP A 74 -14.19 10.03 -4.57
C TRP A 74 -15.56 9.59 -5.10
N SER A 75 -16.11 8.52 -4.52
CA SER A 75 -17.49 8.08 -4.67
C SER A 75 -17.98 7.56 -3.31
N ARG A 76 -19.31 7.43 -3.13
CA ARG A 76 -19.90 6.98 -1.84
C ARG A 76 -19.43 5.60 -1.39
N THR A 77 -19.03 4.75 -2.34
CA THR A 77 -18.57 3.38 -2.11
C THR A 77 -17.05 3.26 -2.11
N ALA A 78 -16.33 4.35 -2.41
CA ALA A 78 -14.88 4.34 -2.41
C ALA A 78 -14.32 4.31 -0.99
N THR A 79 -13.39 3.40 -0.76
CA THR A 79 -12.53 3.40 0.43
C THR A 79 -11.08 3.62 0.00
N PHE A 80 -10.32 4.27 0.87
CA PHE A 80 -8.91 4.56 0.65
C PHE A 80 -8.08 4.05 1.80
N SER A 81 -6.89 3.54 1.51
CA SER A 81 -5.92 3.13 2.53
C SER A 81 -4.48 3.32 2.06
N LEU A 82 -3.57 3.54 3.00
CA LEU A 82 -2.14 3.54 2.73
C LEU A 82 -1.60 2.12 2.87
N VAL A 83 -0.76 1.71 1.91
CA VAL A 83 0.00 0.46 1.96
C VAL A 83 1.47 0.82 2.11
N PRO A 84 2.08 0.61 3.29
CA PRO A 84 3.50 0.87 3.47
C PRO A 84 4.34 -0.07 2.61
N GLU A 85 5.56 0.36 2.30
CA GLU A 85 6.57 -0.50 1.68
C GLU A 85 6.84 -1.72 2.58
N ALA A 86 6.76 -2.91 1.99
CA ALA A 86 6.68 -4.18 2.71
C ALA A 86 7.98 -4.56 3.44
N THR A 87 9.14 -4.00 3.06
CA THR A 87 10.41 -4.19 3.77
C THR A 87 10.63 -3.19 4.91
N GLY A 88 9.68 -2.27 5.12
CA GLY A 88 9.70 -1.35 6.26
C GLY A 88 10.44 -0.04 6.01
N ARG A 89 10.71 0.32 4.75
CA ARG A 89 11.35 1.61 4.43
C ARG A 89 10.44 2.78 4.85
N ALA A 90 10.89 3.52 5.86
CA ALA A 90 10.11 4.58 6.50
C ALA A 90 9.59 5.62 5.50
N GLY A 91 8.30 5.90 5.57
CA GLY A 91 7.65 6.94 4.75
C GLY A 91 7.39 6.58 3.30
N ALA A 92 7.79 5.39 2.82
CA ALA A 92 7.48 4.91 1.48
C ALA A 92 6.16 4.12 1.49
N PHE A 93 5.27 4.42 0.54
CA PHE A 93 3.94 3.80 0.46
C PHE A 93 3.31 3.96 -0.91
N VAL A 94 2.27 3.16 -1.14
CA VAL A 94 1.27 3.37 -2.19
C VAL A 94 -0.11 3.59 -1.55
N ILE A 95 -1.06 4.03 -2.36
CA ILE A 95 -2.45 4.26 -1.93
C ILE A 95 -3.34 3.29 -2.67
N VAL A 96 -4.18 2.57 -1.95
CA VAL A 96 -5.19 1.69 -2.54
C VAL A 96 -6.54 2.39 -2.44
N ARG A 97 -7.28 2.37 -3.55
CA ARG A 97 -8.68 2.75 -3.65
C ARG A 97 -9.49 1.51 -4.02
N GLU A 98 -10.50 1.18 -3.23
CA GLU A 98 -11.48 0.15 -3.57
C GLU A 98 -12.84 0.81 -3.76
N ASP A 99 -13.50 0.55 -4.89
CA ASP A 99 -14.80 1.13 -5.22
C ASP A 99 -15.63 0.15 -6.06
N GLY A 100 -16.71 -0.39 -5.49
CA GLY A 100 -17.65 -1.25 -6.24
C GLY A 100 -16.99 -2.47 -6.90
N GLY A 101 -15.99 -3.09 -6.24
CA GLY A 101 -15.23 -4.22 -6.78
C GLY A 101 -14.09 -3.83 -7.73
N ARG A 102 -13.90 -2.54 -8.00
CA ARG A 102 -12.70 -2.04 -8.67
C ARG A 102 -11.63 -1.70 -7.64
N LEU A 103 -10.41 -2.19 -7.85
CA LEU A 103 -9.23 -1.84 -7.08
C LEU A 103 -8.28 -1.03 -7.95
N ASP A 104 -7.93 0.16 -7.46
CA ASP A 104 -6.93 1.03 -8.07
C ASP A 104 -5.76 1.24 -7.09
N VAL A 105 -4.53 1.18 -7.59
CA VAL A 105 -3.31 1.46 -6.81
C VAL A 105 -2.65 2.71 -7.37
N TYR A 106 -2.34 3.68 -6.51
CA TYR A 106 -1.69 4.93 -6.86
C TYR A 106 -0.31 5.00 -6.19
N ASN A 107 0.70 5.39 -6.96
CA ASN A 107 2.00 5.73 -6.40
C ASN A 107 2.09 7.25 -6.20
N PRO A 108 2.09 7.75 -4.96
CA PRO A 108 2.11 9.19 -4.68
C PRO A 108 3.39 9.89 -5.14
N ALA A 109 4.48 9.15 -5.41
CA ALA A 109 5.71 9.73 -5.94
C ALA A 109 5.64 10.06 -7.43
N LEU A 110 4.67 9.49 -8.16
CA LEU A 110 4.47 9.81 -9.57
C LEU A 110 3.73 11.14 -9.71
N ALA A 111 4.12 11.93 -10.71
CA ALA A 111 3.47 13.20 -11.02
C ALA A 111 2.09 13.02 -11.68
N THR A 112 1.84 11.85 -12.28
CA THR A 112 0.58 11.56 -12.96
C THR A 112 -0.52 11.17 -11.97
N PRO A 113 -1.77 11.65 -12.16
CA PRO A 113 -2.91 11.23 -11.36
C PRO A 113 -3.48 9.85 -11.77
N ALA A 114 -2.89 9.19 -12.77
CA ALA A 114 -3.33 7.88 -13.21
C ALA A 114 -2.93 6.78 -12.21
N PRO A 115 -3.78 5.76 -12.00
CA PRO A 115 -3.41 4.62 -11.18
C PRO A 115 -2.28 3.82 -11.85
N LEU A 116 -1.36 3.34 -11.02
CA LEU A 116 -0.34 2.37 -11.39
C LEU A 116 -0.97 1.04 -11.81
N LEU A 117 -2.05 0.66 -11.14
CA LEU A 117 -2.80 -0.57 -11.42
C LEU A 117 -4.29 -0.28 -11.28
N SER A 118 -5.10 -0.73 -12.24
CA SER A 118 -6.56 -0.80 -12.12
C SER A 118 -7.02 -2.23 -12.42
N ARG A 119 -7.80 -2.83 -11.53
CA ARG A 119 -8.36 -4.17 -11.71
C ARG A 119 -9.83 -4.21 -11.31
N GLN A 120 -10.65 -4.80 -12.16
CA GLN A 120 -11.98 -5.26 -11.77
C GLN A 120 -11.83 -6.61 -11.06
N LEU A 121 -12.32 -6.68 -9.83
CA LEU A 121 -12.27 -7.88 -9.01
C LEU A 121 -13.65 -8.52 -9.02
N LEU A 122 -13.67 -9.84 -9.12
CA LEU A 122 -14.90 -10.63 -9.16
C LEU A 122 -15.37 -11.01 -7.75
N THR A 123 -14.47 -10.93 -6.76
CA THR A 123 -14.74 -11.36 -5.40
C THR A 123 -14.81 -10.16 -4.45
N SER A 124 -15.70 -10.21 -3.46
CA SER A 124 -15.90 -9.13 -2.47
C SER A 124 -15.04 -9.25 -1.21
N GLY A 125 -14.33 -10.38 -1.03
CA GLY A 125 -13.48 -10.58 0.14
C GLY A 125 -12.28 -9.61 0.22
N PRO A 126 -11.54 -9.58 1.34
CA PRO A 126 -10.35 -8.74 1.47
C PRO A 126 -9.37 -8.93 0.33
N LYS A 127 -8.71 -7.85 -0.08
CA LYS A 127 -7.72 -7.82 -1.15
C LYS A 127 -6.38 -7.31 -0.63
N PRO A 128 -5.64 -8.10 0.16
CA PRO A 128 -4.34 -7.67 0.65
C PRO A 128 -3.44 -7.25 -0.51
N VAL A 129 -3.02 -5.99 -0.47
CA VAL A 129 -2.02 -5.43 -1.37
C VAL A 129 -0.72 -5.28 -0.59
N GLN A 130 0.36 -5.79 -1.16
CA GLN A 130 1.72 -5.49 -0.70
C GLN A 130 2.47 -4.77 -1.81
N TRP A 131 3.31 -3.83 -1.41
CA TRP A 131 4.17 -3.10 -2.32
C TRP A 131 5.62 -3.21 -1.87
N PHE A 132 6.49 -3.60 -2.80
CA PHE A 132 7.91 -3.76 -2.59
C PHE A 132 8.64 -2.79 -3.50
N ASP A 133 9.63 -2.08 -2.97
CA ASP A 133 10.50 -1.23 -3.77
C ASP A 133 11.97 -1.57 -3.50
N PHE A 134 12.58 -2.22 -4.47
CA PHE A 134 13.98 -2.65 -4.44
C PHE A 134 14.94 -1.60 -5.04
N GLY A 135 14.45 -0.37 -5.29
CA GLY A 135 15.21 0.74 -5.86
C GLY A 135 15.55 0.56 -7.34
N GLY A 136 16.01 1.64 -7.97
CA GLY A 136 16.38 1.63 -9.40
C GLY A 136 15.23 1.22 -10.34
N GLY A 137 14.00 1.67 -10.03
CA GLY A 137 12.80 1.36 -10.81
C GLY A 137 12.18 -0.03 -10.54
N ARG A 138 12.83 -0.87 -9.74
CA ARG A 138 12.38 -2.24 -9.45
C ARG A 138 11.34 -2.24 -8.35
N GLN A 139 10.09 -2.12 -8.75
CA GLN A 139 8.95 -2.18 -7.85
C GLN A 139 8.08 -3.38 -8.17
N VAL A 140 7.49 -3.98 -7.14
CA VAL A 140 6.54 -5.08 -7.28
C VAL A 140 5.30 -4.80 -6.45
N LEU A 141 4.14 -4.90 -7.08
CA LEU A 141 2.85 -4.97 -6.42
C LEU A 141 2.41 -6.43 -6.36
N ALA A 142 2.02 -6.89 -5.17
CA ALA A 142 1.37 -8.18 -4.98
C ALA A 142 -0.09 -7.95 -4.57
N LEU A 143 -1.02 -8.46 -5.36
CA LEU A 143 -2.46 -8.48 -5.08
C LEU A 143 -2.86 -9.90 -4.74
N THR A 144 -3.19 -10.15 -3.47
CA THR A 144 -3.62 -11.47 -3.01
C THR A 144 -5.14 -11.54 -2.98
N GLU A 145 -5.73 -12.61 -3.52
CA GLU A 145 -7.14 -12.93 -3.36
C GLU A 145 -7.27 -14.23 -2.58
N PRO A 146 -7.49 -14.18 -1.25
CA PRO A 146 -7.55 -15.38 -0.42
C PRO A 146 -8.69 -16.34 -0.76
N GLY A 147 -9.83 -15.81 -1.26
CA GLY A 147 -10.97 -16.62 -1.67
C GLY A 147 -10.65 -17.56 -2.85
N PRO A 148 -10.22 -17.01 -3.99
CA PRO A 148 -9.67 -17.78 -5.12
C PRO A 148 -8.33 -18.47 -4.85
N GLN A 149 -7.68 -18.20 -3.71
CA GLN A 149 -6.39 -18.75 -3.32
C GLN A 149 -5.28 -18.49 -4.35
N HIS A 150 -5.14 -17.22 -4.75
CA HIS A 150 -4.05 -16.81 -5.64
C HIS A 150 -3.43 -15.47 -5.27
N VAL A 151 -2.28 -15.19 -5.87
CA VAL A 151 -1.61 -13.90 -5.83
C VAL A 151 -1.16 -13.49 -7.23
N ALA A 152 -1.54 -12.30 -7.65
CA ALA A 152 -1.08 -11.69 -8.90
C ALA A 152 0.06 -10.71 -8.60
N LEU A 153 1.13 -10.75 -9.40
CA LEU A 153 2.28 -9.86 -9.27
C LEU A 153 2.35 -8.90 -10.44
N PHE A 154 2.65 -7.64 -10.17
CA PHE A 154 2.81 -6.59 -11.17
C PHE A 154 4.09 -5.79 -10.93
N ASP A 155 4.69 -5.27 -12.00
CA ASP A 155 5.83 -4.36 -11.92
C ASP A 155 5.43 -2.93 -11.51
N GLY A 156 6.42 -2.04 -11.44
CA GLY A 156 6.27 -0.61 -11.16
C GLY A 156 5.53 0.19 -12.25
N GLN A 157 5.04 -0.49 -13.28
CA GLN A 157 4.25 0.04 -14.39
C GLN A 157 2.89 -0.66 -14.51
N GLY A 158 2.55 -1.54 -13.55
CA GLY A 158 1.28 -2.28 -13.51
C GLY A 158 1.21 -3.47 -14.47
N ARG A 159 2.32 -3.84 -15.12
CA ARG A 159 2.38 -4.97 -16.04
C ARG A 159 2.56 -6.27 -15.24
N PRO A 160 1.90 -7.37 -15.63
CA PRO A 160 2.01 -8.63 -14.92
C PRO A 160 3.44 -9.19 -14.97
N LEU A 161 3.93 -9.67 -13.84
CA LEU A 161 5.24 -10.35 -13.71
C LEU A 161 5.16 -11.89 -13.87
N GLY A 162 4.03 -12.35 -14.43
CA GLY A 162 3.77 -13.75 -14.78
C GLY A 162 3.40 -14.68 -13.64
N GLY A 163 2.95 -15.87 -14.03
CA GLY A 163 2.52 -17.00 -13.19
C GLY A 163 3.31 -18.27 -13.52
N PRO A 164 2.88 -19.44 -13.03
CA PRO A 164 3.44 -20.72 -13.44
C PRO A 164 3.47 -20.83 -14.97
N ALA A 165 4.60 -21.23 -15.55
CA ALA A 165 4.81 -21.24 -17.01
C ALA A 165 3.71 -21.98 -17.79
N ALA A 166 3.10 -23.00 -17.19
CA ALA A 166 2.00 -23.77 -17.77
C ALA A 166 0.69 -22.98 -17.95
N GLN A 167 0.53 -21.84 -17.27
CA GLN A 167 -0.72 -21.04 -17.27
C GLN A 167 -0.57 -19.72 -18.04
N GLY A 168 0.61 -19.47 -18.62
CA GLY A 168 0.91 -18.29 -19.43
C GLY A 168 1.51 -17.10 -18.65
N PRO A 169 2.05 -16.10 -19.36
CA PRO A 169 2.88 -15.03 -18.81
C PRO A 169 2.11 -13.96 -18.00
N ALA A 170 0.80 -14.12 -17.83
CA ALA A 170 -0.04 -13.19 -17.04
C ALA A 170 -0.89 -13.90 -15.98
N ALA A 171 -0.73 -15.22 -15.80
CA ALA A 171 -1.49 -15.97 -14.82
C ALA A 171 -1.08 -15.60 -13.37
N PRO A 172 -2.02 -15.64 -12.40
CA PRO A 172 -1.68 -15.50 -11.00
C PRO A 172 -0.99 -16.78 -10.46
N TRP A 173 -0.27 -16.65 -9.34
CA TRP A 173 0.33 -17.78 -8.64
C TRP A 173 -0.64 -18.36 -7.61
N PRO A 174 -0.78 -19.70 -7.50
CA PRO A 174 -1.52 -20.32 -6.41
C PRO A 174 -0.95 -19.90 -5.06
N SER A 175 -1.78 -19.38 -4.16
CA SER A 175 -1.37 -18.95 -2.82
C SER A 175 -2.55 -19.00 -1.85
N THR A 176 -2.43 -19.76 -0.78
CA THR A 176 -3.45 -19.84 0.29
C THR A 176 -3.19 -18.86 1.42
N GLY A 177 -2.05 -18.17 1.41
CA GLY A 177 -1.70 -17.14 2.40
C GLY A 177 -2.38 -15.81 2.12
N THR A 178 -2.31 -14.88 3.07
CA THR A 178 -2.81 -13.50 2.95
C THR A 178 -1.77 -12.52 2.38
N GLY A 179 -0.62 -13.03 1.98
CA GLY A 179 0.49 -12.24 1.45
C GLY A 179 1.66 -13.10 1.01
N VAL A 180 2.72 -12.43 0.58
CA VAL A 180 3.94 -13.03 0.04
C VAL A 180 5.18 -12.36 0.64
N GLY A 181 6.29 -13.09 0.61
CA GLY A 181 7.63 -12.54 0.75
C GLY A 181 8.26 -12.36 -0.62
N LEU A 182 8.88 -11.22 -0.86
CA LEU A 182 9.65 -10.95 -2.07
C LEU A 182 11.03 -10.42 -1.72
N ARG A 183 12.04 -10.94 -2.41
CA ARG A 183 13.42 -10.43 -2.34
C ARG A 183 13.97 -10.26 -3.74
N TYR A 184 14.75 -9.21 -3.98
CA TYR A 184 15.47 -9.05 -5.24
C TYR A 184 16.91 -9.58 -5.12
N GLU A 185 17.34 -10.36 -6.10
CA GLU A 185 18.72 -10.83 -6.23
C GLU A 185 19.40 -10.12 -7.41
N ALA A 186 20.23 -9.11 -7.09
CA ALA A 186 20.85 -8.25 -8.09
C ALA A 186 21.78 -8.99 -9.06
N ALA A 187 22.55 -9.96 -8.57
CA ALA A 187 23.50 -10.73 -9.38
C ALA A 187 22.83 -11.49 -10.54
N ARG A 188 21.61 -11.99 -10.32
CA ARG A 188 20.84 -12.74 -11.33
C ARG A 188 19.73 -11.92 -11.98
N ARG A 189 19.48 -10.70 -11.50
CA ARG A 189 18.34 -9.84 -11.86
C ARG A 189 17.00 -10.59 -11.75
N ARG A 190 16.80 -11.28 -10.62
CA ARG A 190 15.59 -12.08 -10.35
C ARG A 190 14.91 -11.67 -9.06
N TYR A 191 13.58 -11.79 -9.03
CA TYR A 191 12.85 -11.80 -7.78
C TYR A 191 12.73 -13.23 -7.25
N LEU A 192 12.91 -13.37 -5.96
CA LEU A 192 12.63 -14.58 -5.21
C LEU A 192 11.29 -14.39 -4.52
N LEU A 193 10.28 -15.10 -5.02
CA LEU A 193 8.94 -15.15 -4.44
C LEU A 193 8.86 -16.27 -3.42
N VAL A 194 8.35 -15.97 -2.24
CA VAL A 194 7.95 -16.92 -1.21
C VAL A 194 6.46 -16.74 -0.94
N ARG A 195 5.70 -17.82 -1.03
CA ARG A 195 4.24 -17.83 -0.84
C ARG A 195 3.81 -19.08 -0.08
N VAL A 196 2.62 -19.05 0.50
CA VAL A 196 2.03 -20.20 1.22
C VAL A 196 1.13 -20.97 0.26
N LEU A 197 1.24 -22.29 0.23
CA LEU A 197 0.33 -23.19 -0.48
C LEU A 197 -0.07 -24.34 0.45
N GLY A 198 -1.32 -24.32 0.92
CA GLY A 198 -1.75 -25.19 2.02
C GLY A 198 -0.94 -24.89 3.28
N HIS A 199 -0.16 -25.87 3.73
CA HIS A 199 0.72 -25.77 4.90
C HIS A 199 2.20 -25.61 4.54
N GLU A 200 2.52 -25.40 3.27
CA GLU A 200 3.90 -25.34 2.78
C GLU A 200 4.29 -23.94 2.32
N LEU A 201 5.58 -23.62 2.50
CA LEU A 201 6.21 -22.49 1.84
C LEU A 201 6.73 -22.92 0.48
N ARG A 202 6.29 -22.23 -0.57
CA ARG A 202 6.77 -22.43 -1.94
C ARG A 202 7.64 -21.26 -2.35
N ARG A 203 8.80 -21.59 -2.93
CA ARG A 203 9.76 -20.62 -3.46
C ARG A 203 9.76 -20.69 -4.98
N ASN A 204 9.68 -19.54 -5.63
CA ASN A 204 9.73 -19.41 -7.08
C ASN A 204 10.68 -18.28 -7.47
N GLU A 205 11.28 -18.38 -8.66
CA GLU A 205 12.09 -17.32 -9.25
C GLU A 205 11.32 -16.66 -10.38
N LEU A 206 11.38 -15.33 -10.42
CA LEU A 206 10.75 -14.51 -11.44
C LEU A 206 11.82 -13.64 -12.10
N ALA A 207 11.74 -13.46 -13.41
CA ALA A 207 12.56 -12.47 -14.07
C ALA A 207 12.13 -11.07 -13.59
N ALA A 208 13.09 -10.21 -13.23
CA ALA A 208 12.80 -8.79 -13.15
C ALA A 208 12.74 -8.27 -14.59
N GLY A 209 11.56 -7.82 -15.02
CA GLY A 209 11.42 -7.10 -16.30
C GLY A 209 12.42 -5.93 -16.38
N GLN A 210 12.78 -5.54 -17.61
CA GLN A 210 13.72 -4.44 -17.84
C GLN A 210 13.15 -3.08 -17.45
#